data_AF-A0A2H0R104-F1
#
_entry.id   AF-A0A2H0R104-F1
#
_cell.length_a   1.000
_cell.length_b   1.000
_cell.length_c   1.000
_cell.angle_alpha   90.00
_cell.angle_beta   90.00
_cell.angle_gamma   90.00
#
_symmetry.space_group_name_H-M   'P 1'
#
loop_
_entity.id
_entity.type
_entity.pdbx_description
1 polymer ?
#
loop_
_entity_poly.entity_id
_entity_poly.type
_entity_poly.pdbx_seq_one_letter_code
_entity_poly.pdbx_strand_id
1 'polypeptide(L)'
;MDYGEKSADKLTELFSKLIKEDNVSEAIISDYEWHFGDIKEDNEIIFCKLGKIRKIRQKTKFDNKKKTFLEIKSDDEDVFISHLLFDKKNHFFLFEERPEVGYKELTHILTESFKKLNNREIAIAILPNKLEVNKILTGKFTVTKARFLLRPSNPDNSEDLKKMDNLIRDVHAKRATMDFVNDDGLDKESSTFNSALSLSNRGFGSFHLNYTSPDGKKRHFYSKQKQLKDTISKPNSETEWKSKLLDLLSKTIDLLNKNE
;
A
#
# COMPACT_ATOMS: atom_id res chain seq x y z
N MET A 1 -3.13 -10.81 25.54
CA MET A 1 -3.63 -11.61 24.41
C MET A 1 -2.46 -11.83 23.47
N ASP A 2 -2.18 -13.07 23.12
CA ASP A 2 -1.05 -13.47 22.28
C ASP A 2 -1.37 -13.16 20.81
N TYR A 3 -0.80 -12.06 20.29
CA TYR A 3 -1.20 -11.38 19.05
C TYR A 3 -0.11 -11.40 17.96
N GLY A 4 0.95 -12.21 18.11
CA GLY A 4 2.07 -12.23 17.15
C GLY A 4 1.82 -13.20 16.01
N GLU A 5 2.15 -14.46 16.24
CA GLU A 5 2.42 -15.42 15.17
C GLU A 5 1.14 -16.01 14.55
N LYS A 6 0.22 -16.50 15.38
CA LYS A 6 -1.06 -17.09 14.93
C LYS A 6 -1.96 -16.11 14.17
N SER A 7 -1.74 -14.80 14.34
CA SER A 7 -2.52 -13.76 13.69
C SER A 7 -1.92 -13.27 12.36
N ALA A 8 -0.60 -13.35 12.19
CA ALA A 8 0.07 -13.08 10.92
C ALA A 8 -0.26 -14.20 9.91
N ASP A 9 -0.16 -15.47 10.33
CA ASP A 9 -0.53 -16.62 9.50
C ASP A 9 -2.00 -16.57 9.07
N LYS A 10 -2.88 -16.18 9.99
CA LYS A 10 -4.30 -15.99 9.69
C LYS A 10 -4.53 -14.87 8.66
N LEU A 11 -3.74 -13.80 8.70
CA LEU A 11 -3.84 -12.72 7.70
C LEU A 11 -3.40 -13.23 6.31
N THR A 12 -2.32 -14.01 6.25
CA THR A 12 -1.88 -14.71 5.04
C THR A 12 -2.95 -15.64 4.49
N GLU A 13 -3.55 -16.47 5.35
CA GLU A 13 -4.62 -17.39 4.98
C GLU A 13 -5.83 -16.63 4.40
N LEU A 14 -6.27 -15.57 5.07
CA LEU A 14 -7.43 -14.78 4.66
C LEU A 14 -7.21 -14.06 3.33
N PHE A 15 -6.04 -13.46 3.10
CA PHE A 15 -5.73 -12.86 1.80
C PHE A 15 -5.56 -13.89 0.70
N SER A 16 -4.94 -15.02 1.01
CA SER A 16 -4.83 -16.14 0.06
C SER A 16 -6.22 -16.65 -0.33
N LYS A 17 -7.11 -16.80 0.64
CA LYS A 17 -8.52 -17.18 0.42
C LYS A 17 -9.26 -16.13 -0.40
N LEU A 18 -9.11 -14.86 -0.05
CA LEU A 18 -9.72 -13.74 -0.76
C LEU A 18 -9.35 -13.75 -2.25
N ILE A 19 -8.07 -13.94 -2.56
CA ILE A 19 -7.57 -13.96 -3.94
C ILE A 19 -8.01 -15.25 -4.66
N LYS A 20 -7.72 -16.43 -4.08
CA LYS A 20 -7.92 -17.73 -4.73
C LYS A 20 -9.39 -18.09 -4.97
N GLU A 21 -10.27 -17.67 -4.07
CA GLU A 21 -11.71 -17.94 -4.18
C GLU A 21 -12.47 -16.77 -4.81
N ASP A 22 -11.78 -15.73 -5.28
CA ASP A 22 -12.38 -14.54 -5.88
C ASP A 22 -13.47 -13.89 -5.00
N ASN A 23 -13.21 -13.83 -3.69
CA ASN A 23 -14.16 -13.28 -2.71
C ASN A 23 -14.12 -11.74 -2.69
N VAL A 24 -14.29 -11.12 -3.86
CA VAL A 24 -14.34 -9.66 -3.98
C VAL A 24 -15.72 -9.17 -3.53
N SER A 25 -15.76 -8.03 -2.83
CA SER A 25 -17.01 -7.44 -2.40
C SER A 25 -17.70 -6.71 -3.58
N GLU A 26 -18.95 -7.07 -3.84
CA GLU A 26 -19.80 -6.48 -4.89
C GLU A 26 -20.28 -5.06 -4.54
N ALA A 27 -20.14 -4.63 -3.29
CA ALA A 27 -20.72 -3.40 -2.76
C ALA A 27 -19.96 -2.13 -3.18
N ILE A 28 -18.97 -2.23 -4.08
CA ILE A 28 -17.84 -1.29 -4.06
C ILE A 28 -17.98 -0.12 -5.03
N ILE A 29 -18.54 -0.30 -6.23
CA ILE A 29 -18.90 0.77 -7.17
C ILE A 29 -20.03 0.23 -8.05
N SER A 30 -21.23 0.83 -8.06
CA SER A 30 -22.46 0.24 -8.65
C SER A 30 -22.33 -0.22 -10.10
N ASP A 31 -21.39 0.35 -10.84
CA ASP A 31 -21.26 0.17 -12.28
C ASP A 31 -20.16 -0.84 -12.66
N TYR A 32 -19.43 -1.39 -11.69
CA TYR A 32 -18.29 -2.27 -11.94
C TYR A 32 -18.30 -3.55 -11.11
N GLU A 33 -17.83 -4.64 -11.70
CA GLU A 33 -17.48 -5.90 -11.05
C GLU A 33 -15.96 -6.04 -11.01
N TRP A 34 -15.47 -6.75 -10.00
CA TRP A 34 -14.04 -6.91 -9.77
C TRP A 34 -13.75 -8.38 -9.54
N HIS A 35 -12.72 -8.89 -10.20
CA HIS A 35 -12.38 -10.30 -10.18
C HIS A 35 -10.87 -10.53 -10.15
N PHE A 36 -10.44 -11.54 -9.41
CA PHE A 36 -9.10 -12.10 -9.53
C PHE A 36 -9.06 -13.17 -10.63
N GLY A 37 -8.19 -12.97 -11.61
CA GLY A 37 -7.94 -13.91 -12.71
C GLY A 37 -6.49 -14.36 -12.78
N ASP A 38 -6.23 -15.41 -13.56
CA ASP A 38 -4.89 -15.94 -13.85
C ASP A 38 -4.02 -16.16 -12.60
N ILE A 39 -4.63 -16.75 -11.56
CA ILE A 39 -4.00 -16.93 -10.27
C ILE A 39 -2.95 -18.03 -10.34
N LYS A 40 -1.71 -17.68 -10.03
CA LYS A 40 -0.55 -18.58 -9.98
C LYS A 40 0.14 -18.42 -8.64
N GLU A 41 0.26 -19.52 -7.91
CA GLU A 41 0.96 -19.54 -6.63
C GLU A 41 2.32 -20.21 -6.80
N ASP A 42 3.34 -19.61 -6.19
CA ASP A 42 4.72 -20.06 -6.22
C ASP A 42 5.35 -19.77 -4.87
N ASN A 43 5.50 -20.80 -4.03
CA ASN A 43 6.03 -20.71 -2.67
C ASN A 43 5.29 -19.64 -1.85
N GLU A 44 5.99 -18.60 -1.41
CA GLU A 44 5.48 -17.48 -0.59
C GLU A 44 4.80 -16.37 -1.40
N ILE A 45 4.55 -16.58 -2.70
CA ILE A 45 4.04 -15.53 -3.59
C ILE A 45 2.80 -15.99 -4.36
N ILE A 46 1.81 -15.11 -4.45
CA ILE A 46 0.64 -15.26 -5.33
C ILE A 46 0.71 -14.19 -6.41
N PHE A 47 0.76 -14.60 -7.67
CA PHE A 47 0.58 -13.75 -8.84
C PHE A 47 -0.85 -13.87 -9.33
N CYS A 48 -1.46 -12.75 -9.70
CA CYS A 48 -2.77 -12.73 -10.32
C CYS A 48 -2.99 -11.46 -11.14
N LYS A 49 -4.13 -11.40 -11.82
CA LYS A 49 -4.65 -10.21 -12.47
C LYS A 49 -5.87 -9.75 -11.71
N LEU A 50 -5.94 -8.47 -11.37
CA LEU A 50 -7.16 -7.84 -10.89
C LEU A 50 -7.88 -7.22 -12.09
N GLY A 51 -9.03 -7.78 -12.43
CA GLY A 51 -9.94 -7.28 -13.46
C GLY A 51 -10.99 -6.35 -12.87
N LYS A 52 -11.27 -5.25 -13.57
CA LYS A 52 -12.39 -4.32 -13.34
C LYS A 52 -13.27 -4.35 -14.59
N ILE A 53 -14.48 -4.88 -14.46
CA ILE A 53 -15.42 -5.11 -15.55
C ILE A 53 -16.57 -4.14 -15.41
N ARG A 54 -16.90 -3.38 -16.45
CA ARG A 54 -18.05 -2.46 -16.41
C ARG A 54 -19.35 -3.21 -16.68
N LYS A 55 -20.30 -3.22 -15.72
CA LYS A 55 -21.57 -3.96 -15.80
C LYS A 55 -22.49 -3.54 -16.94
N ILE A 56 -22.60 -2.23 -17.19
CA ILE A 56 -23.55 -1.69 -18.18
C ILE A 56 -22.92 -0.51 -18.90
N ARG A 57 -22.91 -0.57 -20.24
CA ARG A 57 -22.54 0.56 -21.10
C ARG A 57 -23.76 1.09 -21.84
N GLN A 58 -24.14 2.34 -21.56
CA GLN A 58 -24.88 3.14 -22.51
C GLN A 58 -23.86 3.69 -23.53
N LYS A 59 -23.82 3.10 -24.74
CA LYS A 59 -23.05 3.65 -25.84
C LYS A 59 -23.88 4.71 -26.55
N THR A 60 -23.35 5.91 -26.65
CA THR A 60 -23.94 6.96 -27.48
C THR A 60 -23.49 6.77 -28.92
N LYS A 61 -24.42 6.52 -29.85
CA LYS A 61 -24.16 6.42 -31.28
C LYS A 61 -24.80 7.60 -32.00
N PHE A 62 -24.05 8.27 -32.88
CA PHE A 62 -24.62 9.31 -33.72
C PHE A 62 -25.44 8.67 -34.85
N ASP A 63 -26.74 8.98 -34.88
CA ASP A 63 -27.64 8.64 -35.98
C ASP A 63 -27.46 9.67 -37.10
N ASN A 64 -26.77 9.26 -38.16
CA ASN A 64 -26.52 10.10 -39.33
C ASN A 64 -27.80 10.53 -40.08
N LYS A 65 -28.90 9.76 -39.97
CA LYS A 65 -30.17 10.07 -40.63
C LYS A 65 -30.96 11.10 -39.85
N LYS A 66 -31.08 10.92 -38.53
CA LYS A 66 -31.80 11.84 -37.65
C LYS A 66 -30.94 12.99 -37.12
N LYS A 67 -29.63 12.98 -37.42
CA LYS A 67 -28.62 13.94 -36.92
C LYS A 67 -28.69 14.13 -35.41
N THR A 68 -28.88 13.02 -34.69
CA THR A 68 -29.03 13.01 -33.23
C THR A 68 -28.15 11.93 -32.60
N PHE A 69 -28.05 11.94 -31.29
CA PHE A 69 -27.35 10.93 -30.51
C PHE A 69 -28.38 9.95 -29.92
N LEU A 70 -28.16 8.65 -30.15
CA LEU A 70 -28.98 7.58 -29.59
C LEU A 70 -28.19 6.86 -28.50
N GLU A 71 -28.83 6.63 -27.36
CA GLU A 71 -28.31 5.71 -26.34
C GLU A 71 -28.65 4.28 -26.74
N ILE A 72 -27.61 3.46 -26.87
CA ILE A 72 -27.74 2.05 -27.20
C ILE A 72 -27.12 1.26 -26.04
N LYS A 73 -27.86 0.32 -25.48
CA LYS A 73 -27.30 -0.68 -24.56
C LYS A 73 -26.38 -1.58 -25.36
N SER A 74 -25.12 -1.67 -24.96
CA SER A 74 -24.14 -2.56 -25.55
C SER A 74 -23.85 -3.68 -24.56
N ASP A 75 -23.85 -4.92 -25.02
CA ASP A 75 -23.39 -6.09 -24.25
C ASP A 75 -21.85 -6.22 -24.25
N ASP A 76 -21.14 -5.19 -24.74
CA ASP A 76 -19.68 -5.18 -24.73
C ASP A 76 -19.19 -4.73 -23.36
N GLU A 77 -18.46 -5.61 -22.68
CA GLU A 77 -17.82 -5.33 -21.40
C GLU A 77 -16.48 -4.60 -21.62
N ASP A 78 -16.32 -3.44 -20.98
CA ASP A 78 -14.99 -2.82 -20.87
C ASP A 78 -14.27 -3.49 -19.69
N VAL A 79 -13.21 -4.25 -19.99
CA VAL A 79 -12.38 -4.95 -18.99
C VAL A 79 -11.05 -4.24 -18.85
N PHE A 80 -10.77 -3.75 -17.64
CA PHE A 80 -9.49 -3.17 -17.27
C PHE A 80 -8.73 -4.14 -16.37
N ILE A 81 -7.45 -4.37 -16.66
CA ILE A 81 -6.64 -5.36 -15.95
C ILE A 81 -5.40 -4.71 -15.36
N SER A 82 -5.12 -5.02 -14.11
CA SER A 82 -3.86 -4.72 -13.41
C SER A 82 -3.19 -6.02 -12.96
N HIS A 83 -1.89 -6.16 -13.17
CA HIS A 83 -1.13 -7.26 -12.59
C HIS A 83 -0.90 -7.02 -11.09
N LEU A 84 -1.07 -8.07 -10.28
CA LEU A 84 -0.92 -8.03 -8.83
C LEU A 84 -0.02 -9.19 -8.37
N LEU A 85 0.85 -8.89 -7.41
CA LEU A 85 1.68 -9.84 -6.67
C LEU A 85 1.40 -9.64 -5.19
N PHE A 86 1.02 -10.71 -4.49
CA PHE A 86 0.95 -10.76 -3.04
C PHE A 86 2.09 -11.61 -2.47
N ASP A 87 2.96 -10.98 -1.68
CA ASP A 87 4.03 -11.63 -0.93
C ASP A 87 3.51 -12.00 0.46
N LYS A 88 3.31 -13.30 0.68
CA LYS A 88 2.71 -13.87 1.90
C LYS A 88 3.59 -13.69 3.12
N LYS A 89 4.92 -13.65 2.93
CA LYS A 89 5.88 -13.55 4.02
C LYS A 89 5.89 -12.16 4.66
N ASN A 90 5.91 -11.12 3.83
CA ASN A 90 6.00 -9.73 4.30
C ASN A 90 4.67 -8.96 4.22
N HIS A 91 3.60 -9.63 3.78
CA HIS A 91 2.27 -9.06 3.55
C HIS A 91 2.26 -7.84 2.61
N PHE A 92 3.08 -7.88 1.56
CA PHE A 92 3.13 -6.82 0.55
C PHE A 92 2.27 -7.14 -0.66
N PHE A 93 1.58 -6.11 -1.13
CA PHE A 93 0.93 -6.09 -2.44
C PHE A 93 1.73 -5.19 -3.37
N LEU A 94 2.20 -5.76 -4.48
CA LEU A 94 2.76 -5.01 -5.60
C LEU A 94 1.77 -5.07 -6.75
N PHE A 95 1.44 -3.93 -7.33
CA PHE A 95 0.46 -3.87 -8.40
C PHE A 95 0.91 -2.93 -9.50
N GLU A 96 0.41 -3.19 -10.70
CA GLU A 96 0.54 -2.30 -11.84
C GLU A 96 -0.51 -1.19 -11.76
N GLU A 97 -0.09 0.04 -11.48
CA GLU A 97 -0.99 1.18 -11.54
C GLU A 97 -1.33 1.53 -13.00
N ARG A 98 -2.61 1.52 -13.34
CA ARG A 98 -3.13 1.95 -14.64
C ARG A 98 -4.16 3.08 -14.46
N PRO A 99 -4.41 3.91 -15.49
CA PRO A 99 -5.40 4.98 -15.40
C PRO A 99 -6.78 4.51 -14.91
N GLU A 100 -7.18 3.29 -15.24
CA GLU A 100 -8.50 2.73 -14.95
C GLU A 100 -8.53 1.84 -13.70
N VAL A 101 -7.35 1.45 -13.19
CA VAL A 101 -7.17 0.66 -11.95
C VAL A 101 -6.08 1.34 -11.12
N GLY A 102 -6.50 2.38 -10.39
CA GLY A 102 -5.61 3.17 -9.54
C GLY A 102 -5.40 2.55 -8.16
N TYR A 103 -4.33 2.96 -7.47
CA TYR A 103 -4.01 2.43 -6.13
C TYR A 103 -5.12 2.66 -5.10
N LYS A 104 -5.87 3.77 -5.21
CA LYS A 104 -6.97 4.08 -4.28
C LYS A 104 -8.11 3.08 -4.42
N GLU A 105 -8.43 2.70 -5.65
CA GLU A 105 -9.46 1.71 -5.92
C GLU A 105 -9.01 0.33 -5.43
N LEU A 106 -7.77 -0.08 -5.75
CA LEU A 106 -7.20 -1.34 -5.27
C LEU A 106 -7.23 -1.44 -3.73
N THR A 107 -6.72 -0.42 -3.04
CA THR A 107 -6.67 -0.41 -1.57
C THR A 107 -8.06 -0.46 -0.96
N HIS A 108 -9.03 0.22 -1.56
CA HIS A 108 -10.43 0.14 -1.15
C HIS A 108 -11.02 -1.26 -1.38
N ILE A 109 -10.83 -1.83 -2.58
CA ILE A 109 -11.31 -3.16 -2.97
C ILE A 109 -10.80 -4.24 -2.01
N LEU A 110 -9.50 -4.27 -1.75
CA LEU A 110 -8.89 -5.24 -0.85
C LEU A 110 -9.39 -5.06 0.60
N THR A 111 -9.54 -3.82 1.07
CA THR A 111 -9.99 -3.54 2.44
C THR A 111 -11.43 -3.99 2.65
N GLU A 112 -12.34 -3.63 1.75
CA GLU A 112 -13.77 -3.98 1.85
C GLU A 112 -14.00 -5.48 1.64
N SER A 113 -13.27 -6.10 0.71
CA SER A 113 -13.36 -7.56 0.48
C SER A 113 -12.85 -8.35 1.69
N PHE A 114 -11.75 -7.90 2.32
CA PHE A 114 -11.27 -8.51 3.56
C PHE A 114 -12.26 -8.32 4.71
N LYS A 115 -12.86 -7.14 4.83
CA LYS A 115 -13.88 -6.84 5.84
C LYS A 115 -15.12 -7.71 5.67
N LYS A 116 -15.59 -7.91 4.43
CA LYS A 116 -16.69 -8.84 4.11
C LYS A 116 -16.36 -10.28 4.55
N LEU A 117 -15.13 -10.73 4.30
CA LEU A 117 -14.72 -12.11 4.59
C LEU A 117 -14.54 -12.40 6.09
N ASN A 118 -14.03 -11.45 6.87
CA ASN A 118 -13.57 -11.70 8.25
C ASN A 118 -14.21 -10.79 9.31
N ASN A 119 -15.10 -9.87 8.92
CA ASN A 119 -15.73 -8.87 9.79
C ASN A 119 -14.73 -8.07 10.64
N ARG A 120 -13.54 -7.80 10.07
CA ARG A 120 -12.46 -7.03 10.71
C ARG A 120 -11.91 -6.00 9.73
N GLU A 121 -11.47 -4.88 10.28
CA GLU A 121 -10.78 -3.85 9.50
C GLU A 121 -9.29 -4.15 9.43
N ILE A 122 -8.72 -3.88 8.26
CA ILE A 122 -7.28 -3.95 8.02
C ILE A 122 -6.77 -2.61 7.51
N ALA A 123 -5.51 -2.33 7.83
CA ALA A 123 -4.80 -1.18 7.34
C ALA A 123 -4.01 -1.57 6.09
N ILE A 124 -4.45 -1.14 4.91
CA ILE A 124 -3.63 -1.15 3.69
C ILE A 124 -3.07 0.26 3.48
N ALA A 125 -1.79 0.37 3.11
CA ALA A 125 -1.15 1.64 2.80
C ALA A 125 -0.07 1.47 1.75
N ILE A 126 0.18 2.57 1.03
CA ILE A 126 1.30 2.68 0.11
C ILE A 126 2.55 3.00 0.92
N LEU A 127 3.62 2.25 0.68
CA LEU A 127 4.90 2.46 1.34
C LEU A 127 5.51 3.80 0.92
N PRO A 128 6.10 4.57 1.86
CA PRO A 128 6.85 5.77 1.51
C PRO A 128 8.18 5.41 0.87
N ASN A 129 8.70 6.29 0.02
CA ASN A 129 10.05 6.19 -0.53
C ASN A 129 11.06 6.52 0.58
N LYS A 130 11.72 5.48 1.08
CA LYS A 130 12.69 5.56 2.17
C LYS A 130 14.03 6.18 1.79
N LEU A 131 14.42 6.23 0.51
CA LEU A 131 15.76 6.66 0.12
C LEU A 131 16.06 8.10 0.55
N GLU A 132 15.10 9.00 0.37
CA GLU A 132 15.23 10.40 0.76
C GLU A 132 15.26 10.57 2.28
N VAL A 133 14.44 9.78 2.99
CA VAL A 133 14.35 9.77 4.46
C VAL A 133 15.66 9.27 5.06
N ASN A 134 16.18 8.15 4.58
CA ASN A 134 17.43 7.58 5.05
C ASN A 134 18.58 8.56 4.83
N LYS A 135 18.62 9.25 3.68
CA LYS A 135 19.60 10.32 3.44
C LYS A 135 19.51 11.46 4.47
N ILE A 136 18.31 11.85 4.89
CA ILE A 136 18.10 12.87 5.92
C ILE A 136 18.55 12.36 7.29
N LEU A 137 18.22 11.11 7.62
CA LEU A 137 18.46 10.55 8.94
C LEU A 137 19.94 10.18 9.15
N THR A 138 20.57 9.48 8.21
CA THR A 138 21.98 9.05 8.34
C THR A 138 22.99 10.10 7.86
N GLY A 139 22.54 11.08 7.08
CA GLY A 139 23.40 12.14 6.57
C GLY A 139 23.69 13.25 7.60
N LYS A 140 24.50 14.22 7.18
CA LYS A 140 24.88 15.42 7.96
C LYS A 140 23.74 16.46 8.10
N PHE A 141 22.49 16.03 8.06
CA PHE A 141 21.32 16.91 8.21
C PHE A 141 20.94 17.00 9.69
N THR A 142 20.60 18.19 10.16
CA THR A 142 20.08 18.40 11.53
C THR A 142 18.57 18.38 11.48
N VAL A 143 17.93 17.34 12.03
CA VAL A 143 16.47 17.25 12.11
C VAL A 143 16.02 17.95 13.38
N THR A 144 15.26 19.04 13.29
CA THR A 144 14.84 19.83 14.47
C THR A 144 13.41 19.54 14.90
N LYS A 145 12.59 18.99 14.00
CA LYS A 145 11.23 18.56 14.32
C LYS A 145 10.86 17.32 13.54
N ALA A 146 10.17 16.40 14.20
CA ALA A 146 9.51 15.27 13.57
C ALA A 146 8.10 15.12 14.14
N ARG A 147 7.11 15.14 13.25
CA ARG A 147 5.71 14.87 13.60
C ARG A 147 5.30 13.56 12.96
N PHE A 148 4.82 12.63 13.76
CA PHE A 148 4.30 11.33 13.32
C PHE A 148 2.79 11.27 13.53
N LEU A 149 2.06 10.79 12.53
CA LEU A 149 0.66 10.39 12.62
C LEU A 149 0.62 8.88 12.43
N LEU A 150 0.35 8.14 13.49
CA LEU A 150 0.47 6.69 13.57
C LEU A 150 -0.89 6.04 13.75
N ARG A 151 -0.99 4.77 13.37
CA ARG A 151 -2.08 3.84 13.70
C ARG A 151 -1.48 2.51 14.13
N PRO A 152 -2.22 1.67 14.86
CA PRO A 152 -1.78 0.31 15.13
C PRO A 152 -1.49 -0.42 13.82
N SER A 153 -0.50 -1.30 13.84
CA SER A 153 -0.18 -2.16 12.71
C SER A 153 -1.28 -3.19 12.46
N ASN A 154 -1.24 -3.87 11.31
CA ASN A 154 -1.83 -5.21 11.26
C ASN A 154 -0.98 -6.16 12.13
N PRO A 155 -1.47 -7.35 12.51
CA PRO A 155 -0.63 -8.33 13.17
C PRO A 155 0.67 -8.57 12.38
N ASP A 156 1.81 -8.29 13.01
CA ASP A 156 3.15 -8.32 12.42
C ASP A 156 4.12 -8.78 13.52
N ASN A 157 5.09 -9.62 13.15
CA ASN A 157 6.06 -10.20 14.10
C ASN A 157 7.31 -9.34 14.31
N SER A 158 7.40 -8.16 13.71
CA SER A 158 8.64 -7.38 13.67
C SER A 158 8.86 -6.59 14.96
N GLU A 159 10.02 -6.79 15.57
CA GLU A 159 10.38 -6.18 16.86
C GLU A 159 10.44 -4.65 16.80
N ASP A 160 10.85 -4.08 15.67
CA ASP A 160 11.04 -2.64 15.47
C ASP A 160 9.73 -1.83 15.61
N LEU A 161 8.59 -2.47 15.38
CA LEU A 161 7.26 -1.86 15.50
C LEU A 161 6.70 -1.90 16.92
N LYS A 162 7.08 -2.92 17.71
CA LYS A 162 6.34 -3.32 18.92
C LYS A 162 6.20 -2.20 19.93
N LYS A 163 7.26 -1.42 20.18
CA LYS A 163 7.25 -0.37 21.20
C LYS A 163 6.12 0.63 20.96
N MET A 164 6.02 1.13 19.73
CA MET A 164 5.01 2.13 19.40
C MET A 164 3.65 1.51 19.11
N ASP A 165 3.61 0.32 18.50
CA ASP A 165 2.36 -0.38 18.23
C ASP A 165 1.63 -0.74 19.54
N ASN A 166 2.33 -1.34 20.50
CA ASN A 166 1.79 -1.68 21.82
C ASN A 166 1.28 -0.43 22.53
N LEU A 167 2.07 0.66 22.53
CA LEU A 167 1.65 1.91 23.17
C LEU A 167 0.30 2.42 22.62
N ILE A 168 0.09 2.38 21.31
CA ILE A 168 -1.16 2.83 20.68
C ILE A 168 -2.31 1.87 21.01
N ARG A 169 -2.05 0.56 21.01
CA ARG A 169 -3.05 -0.48 21.33
C ARG A 169 -3.48 -0.47 22.79
N ASP A 170 -2.54 -0.27 23.71
CA ASP A 170 -2.77 -0.31 25.16
C ASP A 170 -3.72 0.81 25.61
N VAL A 171 -3.67 1.96 24.93
CA VAL A 171 -4.60 3.07 25.15
C VAL A 171 -5.87 2.97 24.29
N HIS A 172 -6.05 1.86 23.57
CA HIS A 172 -7.17 1.62 22.64
C HIS A 172 -7.37 2.72 21.60
N ALA A 173 -6.30 3.38 21.17
CA ALA A 173 -6.37 4.45 20.18
C ALA A 173 -6.43 3.89 18.76
N LYS A 174 -7.32 4.46 17.93
CA LYS A 174 -7.32 4.19 16.47
C LYS A 174 -6.17 4.90 15.75
N ARG A 175 -5.73 6.04 16.29
CA ARG A 175 -4.66 6.89 15.75
C ARG A 175 -3.95 7.59 16.90
N ALA A 176 -2.65 7.80 16.75
CA ALA A 176 -1.83 8.59 17.66
C ALA A 176 -1.06 9.66 16.88
N THR A 177 -0.78 10.79 17.53
CA THR A 177 0.11 11.83 16.99
C THR A 177 1.24 12.05 17.97
N MET A 178 2.48 12.06 17.47
CA MET A 178 3.67 12.30 18.26
C MET A 178 4.48 13.43 17.65
N ASP A 179 4.87 14.39 18.49
CA ASP A 179 5.68 15.53 18.12
C ASP A 179 7.00 15.49 18.89
N PHE A 180 8.10 15.45 18.15
CA PHE A 180 9.46 15.61 18.67
C PHE A 180 9.99 16.96 18.20
N VAL A 181 10.50 17.77 19.12
CA VAL A 181 11.06 19.10 18.81
C VAL A 181 12.33 19.31 19.63
N ASN A 182 13.42 19.68 18.94
CA ASN A 182 14.64 20.17 19.54
C ASN A 182 15.32 21.13 18.57
N ASP A 183 15.58 22.36 18.99
CA ASP A 183 16.22 23.38 18.16
C ASP A 183 17.67 23.00 17.80
N ASP A 184 18.36 22.28 18.67
CA ASP A 184 19.74 21.82 18.47
C ASP A 184 19.83 20.52 17.66
N GLY A 185 18.69 19.86 17.43
CA GLY A 185 18.60 18.60 16.70
C GLY A 185 18.07 17.45 17.54
N LEU A 186 17.25 16.61 16.92
CA LEU A 186 16.71 15.39 17.50
C LEU A 186 17.77 14.30 17.56
N ASP A 187 17.78 13.54 18.64
CA ASP A 187 18.47 12.25 18.71
C ASP A 187 17.74 11.23 17.83
N LYS A 188 18.36 10.89 16.71
CA LYS A 188 17.83 9.98 15.69
C LYS A 188 17.99 8.51 16.09
N GLU A 189 18.83 8.21 17.09
CA GLU A 189 19.07 6.84 17.58
C GLU A 189 18.09 6.45 18.70
N SER A 190 17.27 7.40 19.15
CA SER A 190 16.24 7.14 20.16
C SER A 190 15.30 6.02 19.72
N SER A 191 15.19 4.97 20.55
CA SER A 191 14.27 3.85 20.29
C SER A 191 12.81 4.27 20.08
N THR A 192 12.37 5.36 20.70
CA THR A 192 11.01 5.90 20.51
C THR A 192 10.85 6.52 19.12
N PHE A 193 11.83 7.31 18.68
CA PHE A 193 11.87 7.92 17.35
C PHE A 193 11.91 6.83 16.27
N ASN A 194 12.81 5.85 16.43
CA ASN A 194 12.98 4.75 15.49
C ASN A 194 11.72 3.88 15.38
N SER A 195 11.05 3.56 16.49
CA SER A 195 9.81 2.77 16.42
C SER A 195 8.65 3.54 15.76
N ALA A 196 8.52 4.86 16.00
CA ALA A 196 7.54 5.69 15.30
C ALA A 196 7.82 5.80 13.79
N LEU A 197 9.11 5.91 13.45
CA LEU A 197 9.58 5.93 12.08
C LEU A 197 9.30 4.58 11.39
N SER A 198 9.63 3.45 12.03
CA SER A 198 9.38 2.10 11.51
C SER A 198 7.91 1.85 11.21
N LEU A 199 6.99 2.18 12.14
CA LEU A 199 5.55 2.07 11.88
C LEU A 199 5.11 2.87 10.64
N SER A 200 5.55 4.14 10.56
CA SER A 200 5.20 4.98 9.42
C SER A 200 5.77 4.44 8.11
N ASN A 201 6.99 3.93 8.18
CA ASN A 201 7.72 3.35 7.06
C ASN A 201 7.13 2.05 6.55
N ARG A 202 6.38 1.31 7.40
CA ARG A 202 5.59 0.14 6.99
C ARG A 202 4.16 0.47 6.57
N GLY A 203 3.81 1.75 6.45
CA GLY A 203 2.48 2.18 6.03
C GLY A 203 1.45 2.25 7.17
N PHE A 204 1.88 2.07 8.42
CA PHE A 204 1.04 2.27 9.61
C PHE A 204 1.13 3.70 10.15
N GLY A 205 1.45 4.65 9.28
CA GLY A 205 1.49 6.06 9.64
C GLY A 205 2.02 6.95 8.53
N SER A 206 2.28 8.19 8.90
CA SER A 206 2.97 9.17 8.07
C SER A 206 3.75 10.11 8.95
N PHE A 207 4.77 10.77 8.39
CA PHE A 207 5.55 11.72 9.14
C PHE A 207 5.91 12.96 8.33
N HIS A 208 6.22 14.00 9.08
CA HIS A 208 6.74 15.27 8.61
C HIS A 208 8.02 15.61 9.36
N LEU A 209 9.12 15.80 8.62
CA LEU A 209 10.41 16.21 9.18
C LEU A 209 10.71 17.65 8.80
N ASN A 210 11.14 18.47 9.77
CA ASN A 210 11.86 19.71 9.51
C ASN A 210 13.34 19.46 9.73
N TYR A 211 14.17 19.88 8.79
CA TYR A 211 15.61 19.66 8.87
C TYR A 211 16.41 20.79 8.21
N THR A 212 17.64 20.96 8.65
CA THR A 212 18.62 21.87 8.06
C THR A 212 19.62 21.06 7.25
N SER A 213 19.79 21.42 5.97
CA SER A 213 20.79 20.80 5.10
C SER A 213 22.21 21.29 5.38
N PRO A 214 23.25 20.56 4.91
CA PRO A 214 24.65 20.97 5.13
C PRO A 214 25.00 22.37 4.60
N ASP A 215 24.22 22.90 3.66
CA ASP A 215 24.31 24.28 3.15
C ASP A 215 23.60 25.32 4.04
N GLY A 216 23.13 24.92 5.23
CA GLY A 216 22.42 25.78 6.18
C GLY A 216 20.95 26.05 5.84
N LYS A 217 20.40 25.49 4.75
CA LYS A 217 19.00 25.75 4.35
C LYS A 217 18.01 24.90 5.14
N LYS A 218 16.96 25.52 5.66
CA LYS A 218 15.81 24.83 6.27
C LYS A 218 14.94 24.20 5.18
N ARG A 219 14.55 22.94 5.38
CA ARG A 219 13.74 22.14 4.46
C ARG A 219 12.72 21.31 5.24
N HIS A 220 11.74 20.79 4.51
CA HIS A 220 10.71 19.92 5.05
C HIS A 220 10.56 18.68 4.16
N PHE A 221 10.19 17.56 4.78
CA PHE A 221 9.89 16.30 4.09
C PHE A 221 8.58 15.72 4.59
N TYR A 222 7.67 15.39 3.67
CA TYR A 222 6.36 14.78 3.97
C TYR A 222 6.28 13.38 3.36
N SER A 223 6.13 12.35 4.19
CA SER A 223 6.15 10.95 3.72
C SER A 223 5.00 10.62 2.75
N LYS A 224 3.84 11.26 2.89
CA LYS A 224 2.68 11.05 2.00
C LYS A 224 2.91 11.50 0.55
N GLN A 225 3.83 12.43 0.32
CA GLN A 225 4.08 12.99 -1.02
C GLN A 225 5.06 12.13 -1.84
N LYS A 226 5.81 11.24 -1.19
CA LYS A 226 6.87 10.45 -1.80
C LYS A 226 6.55 8.97 -1.59
N GLN A 227 5.70 8.42 -2.46
CA GLN A 227 5.36 7.01 -2.47
C GLN A 227 6.47 6.18 -3.14
N LEU A 228 6.66 4.94 -2.69
CA LEU A 228 7.50 3.97 -3.39
C LEU A 228 6.77 3.53 -4.66
N LYS A 229 7.28 3.95 -5.80
CA LYS A 229 6.79 3.60 -7.13
C LYS A 229 7.97 3.57 -8.10
N ASP A 230 7.88 2.71 -9.10
CA ASP A 230 8.81 2.68 -10.22
C ASP A 230 8.03 2.76 -11.53
N THR A 231 8.59 3.46 -12.51
CA THR A 231 8.00 3.56 -13.85
C THR A 231 8.75 2.60 -14.75
N ILE A 232 8.06 1.55 -15.20
CA ILE A 232 8.62 0.59 -16.13
C ILE A 232 8.06 0.78 -17.53
N SER A 233 8.89 0.51 -18.54
CA SER A 233 8.40 0.33 -19.91
C SER A 233 7.41 -0.83 -19.94
N LYS A 234 6.38 -0.71 -20.79
CA LYS A 234 5.37 -1.77 -20.96
C LYS A 234 6.07 -3.10 -21.31
N PRO A 235 5.99 -4.12 -20.45
CA PRO A 235 6.56 -5.43 -20.72
C PRO A 235 5.90 -6.08 -21.93
N ASN A 236 6.67 -6.88 -22.67
CA ASN A 236 6.22 -7.58 -23.86
C ASN A 236 5.58 -8.95 -23.55
N SER A 237 5.67 -9.41 -22.30
CA SER A 237 5.12 -10.70 -21.87
C SER A 237 4.76 -10.73 -20.38
N GLU A 238 3.96 -11.73 -19.99
CA GLU A 238 3.62 -11.99 -18.59
C GLU A 238 4.85 -12.41 -17.77
N THR A 239 5.76 -13.18 -18.36
CA THR A 239 7.03 -13.56 -17.71
C THR A 239 7.88 -12.34 -17.38
N GLU A 240 7.93 -11.36 -18.29
CA GLU A 240 8.62 -10.10 -18.05
C GLU A 240 7.93 -9.29 -16.95
N TRP A 241 6.60 -9.24 -16.93
CA TRP A 241 5.83 -8.66 -15.81
C TRP A 241 6.19 -9.29 -14.47
N LYS A 242 6.17 -10.63 -14.38
CA LYS A 242 6.53 -11.38 -13.16
C LYS A 242 7.95 -11.02 -12.70
N SER A 243 8.91 -10.99 -13.63
CA SER A 243 10.31 -10.63 -13.32
C SER A 243 10.45 -9.20 -12.79
N LYS A 244 9.75 -8.22 -13.39
CA LYS A 244 9.78 -6.82 -12.92
C LYS A 244 9.18 -6.65 -11.53
N LEU A 245 8.06 -7.32 -11.24
CA LEU A 245 7.44 -7.28 -9.91
C LEU A 245 8.34 -7.93 -8.86
N LEU A 246 9.01 -9.04 -9.18
CA LEU A 246 9.97 -9.69 -8.27
C LEU A 246 11.21 -8.82 -7.99
N ASP A 247 11.76 -8.16 -9.01
CA ASP A 247 12.86 -7.21 -8.84
C ASP A 247 12.45 -6.02 -7.94
N LEU A 248 11.24 -5.48 -8.14
CA LEU A 248 10.70 -4.43 -7.29
C LEU A 248 10.45 -4.91 -5.85
N LEU A 249 9.98 -6.15 -5.67
CA LEU A 249 9.80 -6.76 -4.36
C LEU A 249 11.15 -6.88 -3.63
N SER A 250 12.17 -7.41 -4.30
CA SER A 250 13.53 -7.52 -3.74
C SER A 250 14.06 -6.16 -3.31
N LYS A 251 13.97 -5.15 -4.18
CA LYS A 251 14.37 -3.77 -3.86
C LYS A 251 13.59 -3.21 -2.67
N THR A 252 12.30 -3.53 -2.57
CA THR A 252 11.44 -3.08 -1.47
C THR A 252 11.89 -3.71 -0.15
N ILE A 253 12.11 -5.03 -0.12
CA ILE A 253 12.60 -5.73 1.07
C ILE A 253 13.97 -5.18 1.50
N ASP A 254 14.90 -4.98 0.56
CA ASP A 254 16.21 -4.39 0.86
C ASP A 254 16.10 -2.97 1.44
N LEU A 255 15.16 -2.15 0.94
CA LEU A 255 14.88 -0.83 1.47
C LEU A 255 14.28 -0.86 2.87
N LEU A 256 13.55 -1.92 3.22
CA LEU A 256 12.97 -2.07 4.55
C LEU A 256 14.01 -2.53 5.57
N ASN A 257 14.88 -3.47 5.20
CA ASN A 257 15.86 -4.09 6.10
C ASN A 257 17.12 -3.25 6.32
N LYS A 258 17.45 -2.29 5.44
CA LYS A 258 18.62 -1.39 5.60
C LYS A 258 18.58 -0.44 6.82
N ASN A 259 17.54 -0.53 7.64
CA ASN A 259 17.37 0.27 8.87
C ASN A 259 17.46 -0.60 10.15
N GLU A 260 17.80 -1.89 10.03
CA GLU A 260 18.27 -2.75 11.12
C GLU A 260 19.81 -2.74 11.16
#